data_AF-A0A6J0B663-F1
#
_entry.id   AF-A0A6J0B663-F1
#
_cell.length_a   1.000
_cell.length_b   1.000
_cell.length_c   1.000
_cell.angle_alpha   90.00
_cell.angle_beta   90.00
_cell.angle_gamma   90.00
#
_symmetry.space_group_name_H-M   'P 1'
#
loop_
_entity.id
_entity.type
_entity.pdbx_description
1 polymer ?
#
loop_
_entity_poly.entity_id
_entity_poly.type
_entity_poly.pdbx_seq_one_letter_code
_entity_poly.pdbx_strand_id
1 'polypeptide(L)'
;MAQKACDPTVERHFKGHKNGITGLCFHPGTHQIASSSLDHTLMVWNFNERVRAFRFLAHKDIVLDTAYAPSGEIVVSASRDRSVRLWIPTIRGESLDFRGHMGAVRSARFSPDGEKLVTASDDKSVKLWMVCRRRFLMSFTEHKNWVRSAKFSPDGRLVVSCSDDKTIKLWDVVSGKCVKTFNEVKGPALDVEFHPSGAALGSANIGGCVKLYDLRTACLQQHYVAHSGQVNKATFHPNGNFILTASDDSTMKVLDLLEGRPIYTLKAHSGGVTTAAFSLNGDFFASGGSDRQLLVWKSNFDRDDNARKTPRQLISPGAKLKLNMKQGESDVSKIEEDKNRTITDDEKEKLEVDEDRDEEYGTESMAEFDSGDSDGCCKGPLRDIPGGRVDVEVINMRNQRPMERGHIAKFPPYQHSTCSASELPNQSHTVVEALSGQVESLRSTIVLMEERLGMVERELENLIV
;
A
#
# COMPACT_ATOMS: atom_id res chain seq x y z
N MET A 1 22.93 22.15 14.78
CA MET A 1 21.63 21.50 14.99
C MET A 1 21.86 20.26 15.83
N ALA A 2 21.18 20.08 16.96
CA ALA A 2 21.31 18.86 17.75
C ALA A 2 20.47 17.75 17.08
N GLN A 3 21.11 16.65 16.68
CA GLN A 3 20.40 15.42 16.33
C GLN A 3 19.61 14.97 17.56
N LYS A 4 18.29 14.96 17.49
CA LYS A 4 17.49 14.34 18.56
C LYS A 4 17.57 12.84 18.37
N ALA A 5 17.74 12.10 19.47
CA ALA A 5 18.01 10.66 19.45
C ALA A 5 16.92 9.76 18.83
N CYS A 6 15.80 10.35 18.38
CA CYS A 6 14.66 9.66 17.76
C CYS A 6 14.39 10.09 16.30
N ASP A 7 15.20 10.96 15.70
CA ASP A 7 15.03 11.31 14.27
C ASP A 7 15.49 10.14 13.37
N PRO A 8 14.81 9.84 12.25
CA PRO A 8 15.29 8.84 11.29
C PRO A 8 16.59 9.32 10.64
N THR A 9 17.53 8.40 10.40
CA THR A 9 18.85 8.72 9.82
C THR A 9 19.21 7.78 8.69
N VAL A 10 19.80 8.30 7.61
CA VAL A 10 20.39 7.46 6.56
C VAL A 10 21.60 6.73 7.14
N GLU A 11 21.57 5.40 7.10
CA GLU A 11 22.71 4.55 7.46
C GLU A 11 23.55 4.21 6.23
N ARG A 12 22.91 3.94 5.07
CA ARG A 12 23.60 3.47 3.85
C ARG A 12 23.05 4.12 2.59
N HIS A 13 23.91 4.19 1.59
CA HIS A 13 23.63 4.80 0.29
C HIS A 13 24.32 4.02 -0.82
N PHE A 14 23.53 3.47 -1.74
CA PHE A 14 23.99 2.63 -2.85
C PHE A 14 23.63 3.28 -4.21
N LYS A 15 24.53 3.15 -5.20
CA LYS A 15 24.46 3.78 -6.54
C LYS A 15 25.02 2.87 -7.64
N GLY A 16 24.20 1.99 -8.22
CA GLY A 16 24.65 1.08 -9.29
C GLY A 16 23.71 0.91 -10.49
N HIS A 17 22.42 1.20 -10.32
CA HIS A 17 21.49 1.21 -11.44
C HIS A 17 21.80 2.34 -12.41
N LYS A 18 21.67 2.06 -13.71
CA LYS A 18 21.89 3.02 -14.80
C LYS A 18 20.68 3.93 -15.02
N ASN A 19 19.53 3.59 -14.46
CA ASN A 19 18.28 4.31 -14.59
C ASN A 19 17.49 4.28 -13.26
N GLY A 20 16.34 4.95 -13.19
CA GLY A 20 15.53 5.05 -11.97
C GLY A 20 15.17 3.69 -11.36
N ILE A 21 15.11 3.63 -10.03
CA ILE A 21 14.64 2.44 -9.29
C ILE A 21 13.10 2.39 -9.38
N THR A 22 12.52 1.21 -9.40
CA THR A 22 11.06 1.00 -9.54
C THR A 22 10.44 0.24 -8.38
N GLY A 23 11.15 -0.74 -7.85
CA GLY A 23 10.71 -1.61 -6.76
C GLY A 23 11.84 -1.89 -5.78
N LEU A 24 11.47 -2.08 -4.51
CA LEU A 24 12.38 -2.38 -3.41
C LEU A 24 11.75 -3.42 -2.48
N CYS A 25 12.57 -4.35 -2.00
CA CYS A 25 12.18 -5.26 -0.93
C CYS A 25 13.39 -5.67 -0.07
N PHE A 26 13.19 -5.73 1.23
CA PHE A 26 14.15 -6.33 2.17
C PHE A 26 14.05 -7.85 2.13
N HIS A 27 15.17 -8.52 2.37
CA HIS A 27 15.17 -9.94 2.68
C HIS A 27 14.61 -10.16 4.10
N PRO A 28 13.72 -11.15 4.35
CA PRO A 28 13.02 -11.32 5.62
C PRO A 28 13.95 -11.56 6.83
N GLY A 29 14.98 -12.40 6.68
CA GLY A 29 15.91 -12.75 7.76
C GLY A 29 17.37 -12.31 7.61
N THR A 30 17.73 -11.47 6.62
CA THR A 30 19.14 -11.06 6.40
C THR A 30 19.26 -9.59 6.04
N HIS A 31 20.47 -9.05 6.19
CA HIS A 31 20.82 -7.68 5.80
C HIS A 31 21.03 -7.53 4.28
N GLN A 32 20.05 -7.99 3.49
CA GLN A 32 19.99 -7.85 2.04
C GLN A 32 18.75 -7.05 1.61
N ILE A 33 18.90 -6.32 0.50
CA ILE A 33 17.80 -5.62 -0.19
C ILE A 33 17.90 -5.99 -1.67
N ALA A 34 16.76 -6.30 -2.30
CA ALA A 34 16.67 -6.37 -3.75
C ALA A 34 16.01 -5.11 -4.31
N SER A 35 16.52 -4.63 -5.44
CA SER A 35 15.99 -3.46 -6.17
C SER A 35 15.82 -3.76 -7.65
N SER A 36 14.68 -3.35 -8.20
CA SER A 36 14.40 -3.38 -9.63
C SER A 36 14.55 -1.98 -10.24
N SER A 37 14.82 -1.90 -11.54
CA SER A 37 15.04 -0.63 -12.23
C SER A 37 14.55 -0.62 -13.68
N LEU A 38 14.33 0.60 -14.17
CA LEU A 38 14.16 0.93 -15.58
C LEU A 38 15.39 0.62 -16.45
N ASP A 39 16.50 0.12 -15.90
CA ASP A 39 17.68 -0.34 -16.65
C ASP A 39 17.67 -1.84 -17.01
N HIS A 40 16.49 -2.46 -16.92
CA HIS A 40 16.24 -3.90 -17.18
C HIS A 40 16.93 -4.85 -16.18
N THR A 41 17.56 -4.34 -15.13
CA THR A 41 18.30 -5.15 -14.16
C THR A 41 17.64 -5.22 -12.78
N LEU A 42 17.88 -6.37 -12.13
CA LEU A 42 17.61 -6.61 -10.72
C LEU A 42 18.96 -6.61 -9.99
N MET A 43 19.07 -5.87 -8.90
CA MET A 43 20.26 -5.87 -8.04
C MET A 43 19.93 -6.41 -6.66
N VAL A 44 20.84 -7.19 -6.10
CA VAL A 44 20.78 -7.64 -4.70
C VAL A 44 21.97 -7.06 -3.95
N TRP A 45 21.66 -6.18 -3.00
CA TRP A 45 22.60 -5.44 -2.15
C TRP A 45 22.77 -6.16 -0.82
N ASN A 46 23.92 -5.96 -0.18
CA ASN A 46 24.20 -6.43 1.18
C ASN A 46 24.65 -5.23 2.03
N PHE A 47 24.28 -5.19 3.32
CA PHE A 47 24.74 -4.13 4.21
C PHE A 47 26.22 -4.32 4.58
N ASN A 48 26.70 -5.57 4.59
CA ASN A 48 28.11 -5.86 4.80
C ASN A 48 28.87 -5.47 3.54
N GLU A 49 29.53 -4.31 3.55
CA GLU A 49 30.32 -3.75 2.41
C GLU A 49 31.38 -4.71 1.85
N ARG A 50 31.85 -5.67 2.67
CA ARG A 50 32.75 -6.76 2.24
C ARG A 50 32.08 -7.74 1.26
N VAL A 51 30.76 -7.85 1.29
CA VAL A 51 29.94 -8.66 0.39
C VAL A 51 29.40 -7.78 -0.71
N ARG A 52 29.94 -7.99 -1.90
CA ARG A 52 29.58 -7.29 -3.13
C ARG A 52 28.13 -7.51 -3.53
N ALA A 53 27.53 -6.51 -4.17
CA ALA A 53 26.18 -6.61 -4.74
C ALA A 53 26.16 -7.45 -6.03
N PHE A 54 25.10 -8.20 -6.25
CA PHE A 54 24.85 -8.97 -7.48
C PHE A 54 24.04 -8.15 -8.48
N ARG A 55 24.30 -8.32 -9.79
CA ARG A 55 23.56 -7.64 -10.87
C ARG A 55 23.07 -8.65 -11.90
N PHE A 56 21.76 -8.89 -11.90
CA PHE A 56 21.09 -9.78 -12.85
C PHE A 56 20.49 -8.97 -14.00
N LEU A 57 20.77 -9.34 -15.25
CA LEU A 57 20.01 -8.83 -16.39
C LEU A 57 18.66 -9.54 -16.37
N ALA A 58 17.65 -8.87 -15.81
CA ALA A 58 16.46 -9.56 -15.34
C ALA A 58 15.48 -9.83 -16.48
N HIS A 59 15.25 -8.86 -17.35
CA HIS A 59 14.18 -8.88 -18.33
C HIS A 59 14.62 -8.28 -19.68
N LYS A 60 13.81 -8.48 -20.72
CA LYS A 60 14.03 -7.84 -22.04
C LYS A 60 13.64 -6.36 -22.05
N ASP A 61 12.76 -5.97 -21.14
CA ASP A 61 12.23 -4.61 -20.98
C ASP A 61 12.26 -4.22 -19.49
N ILE A 62 11.82 -3.00 -19.15
CA ILE A 62 11.93 -2.41 -17.82
C ILE A 62 11.32 -3.30 -16.73
N VAL A 63 12.01 -3.41 -15.59
CA VAL A 63 11.51 -4.14 -14.42
C VAL A 63 10.69 -3.15 -13.58
N LEU A 64 9.45 -3.49 -13.27
CA LEU A 64 8.47 -2.58 -12.66
C LEU A 64 8.30 -2.81 -11.14
N ASP A 65 8.46 -4.04 -10.66
CA ASP A 65 8.35 -4.38 -9.23
C ASP A 65 9.25 -5.58 -8.88
N THR A 66 9.57 -5.72 -7.61
CA THR A 66 10.32 -6.86 -7.05
C THR A 66 9.89 -7.18 -5.62
N ALA A 67 9.92 -8.47 -5.25
CA ALA A 67 9.66 -8.92 -3.89
C ALA A 67 10.45 -10.19 -3.53
N TYR A 68 10.95 -10.29 -2.30
CA TYR A 68 11.38 -11.57 -1.73
C TYR A 68 10.17 -12.45 -1.39
N ALA A 69 10.34 -13.77 -1.48
CA ALA A 69 9.44 -14.70 -0.80
C ALA A 69 9.61 -14.63 0.73
N PRO A 70 8.61 -15.04 1.52
CA PRO A 70 8.71 -15.08 2.98
C PRO A 70 9.87 -15.93 3.52
N SER A 71 10.32 -16.95 2.78
CA SER A 71 11.52 -17.74 3.11
C SER A 71 12.84 -17.00 2.86
N GLY A 72 12.84 -15.95 2.02
CA GLY A 72 14.04 -15.24 1.56
C GLY A 72 14.83 -15.93 0.45
N GLU A 73 14.54 -17.21 0.16
CA GLU A 73 15.31 -18.04 -0.78
C GLU A 73 15.16 -17.61 -2.25
N ILE A 74 14.06 -16.95 -2.61
CA ILE A 74 13.76 -16.52 -3.97
C ILE A 74 13.27 -15.06 -4.01
N VAL A 75 13.55 -14.40 -5.12
CA VAL A 75 13.06 -13.05 -5.46
C VAL A 75 12.19 -13.15 -6.70
N VAL A 76 11.04 -12.49 -6.72
CA VAL A 76 10.24 -12.29 -7.94
C VAL A 76 10.54 -10.92 -8.55
N SER A 77 10.58 -10.84 -9.88
CA SER A 77 10.57 -9.58 -10.63
C SER A 77 9.42 -9.56 -11.65
N ALA A 78 8.76 -8.41 -11.78
CA ALA A 78 7.71 -8.16 -12.77
C ALA A 78 8.21 -7.15 -13.83
N SER A 79 7.84 -7.32 -15.10
CA SER A 79 8.35 -6.48 -16.19
C SER A 79 7.30 -6.07 -17.22
N ARG A 80 7.62 -4.97 -17.92
CA ARG A 80 6.92 -4.53 -19.13
C ARG A 80 7.01 -5.55 -20.28
N ASP A 81 7.98 -6.47 -20.26
CA ASP A 81 8.10 -7.58 -21.23
C ASP A 81 7.02 -8.67 -21.09
N ARG A 82 6.01 -8.43 -20.24
CA ARG A 82 4.83 -9.29 -20.00
C ARG A 82 5.15 -10.59 -19.27
N SER A 83 6.40 -10.78 -18.84
CA SER A 83 6.83 -11.91 -18.03
C SER A 83 7.03 -11.55 -16.56
N VAL A 84 6.96 -12.57 -15.73
CA VAL A 84 7.34 -12.52 -14.32
C VAL A 84 8.42 -13.58 -14.11
N ARG A 85 9.50 -13.24 -13.42
CA ARG A 85 10.64 -14.14 -13.22
C ARG A 85 10.90 -14.39 -11.75
N LEU A 86 11.08 -15.65 -11.38
CA LEU A 86 11.60 -16.04 -10.06
C LEU A 86 13.10 -16.27 -10.15
N TRP A 87 13.86 -15.68 -9.24
CA TRP A 87 15.31 -15.74 -9.16
C TRP A 87 15.74 -16.40 -7.87
N ILE A 88 16.70 -17.31 -7.94
CA ILE A 88 17.47 -17.71 -6.77
C ILE A 88 18.66 -16.74 -6.67
N PRO A 89 18.84 -15.95 -5.59
CA PRO A 89 19.84 -14.89 -5.48
C PRO A 89 21.26 -15.42 -5.23
N THR A 90 21.69 -16.38 -6.05
CA THR A 90 23.05 -16.93 -6.10
C THR A 90 23.82 -16.32 -7.27
N ILE A 91 25.14 -16.54 -7.30
CA ILE A 91 26.04 -16.08 -8.39
C ILE A 91 25.54 -16.53 -9.78
N ARG A 92 24.84 -17.67 -9.87
CA ARG A 92 24.33 -18.22 -11.14
C ARG A 92 23.09 -17.50 -11.68
N GLY A 93 22.32 -16.82 -10.81
CA GLY A 93 21.11 -16.10 -11.20
C GLY A 93 20.08 -16.93 -11.95
N GLU A 94 19.92 -18.21 -11.58
CA GLU A 94 18.95 -19.11 -12.23
C GLU A 94 17.54 -18.52 -12.12
N SER A 95 16.87 -18.36 -13.27
CA SER A 95 15.57 -17.68 -13.39
C SER A 95 14.49 -18.57 -14.00
N LEU A 96 13.27 -18.42 -13.48
CA LEU A 96 12.09 -19.19 -13.92
C LEU A 96 11.02 -18.25 -14.47
N ASP A 97 10.74 -18.36 -15.77
CA ASP A 97 9.71 -17.57 -16.47
C ASP A 97 8.29 -18.03 -16.14
N PHE A 98 7.45 -17.08 -15.73
CA PHE A 98 5.99 -17.17 -15.70
C PHE A 98 5.45 -16.28 -16.83
N ARG A 99 4.72 -16.88 -17.77
CA ARG A 99 4.14 -16.21 -18.95
C ARG A 99 2.64 -16.53 -19.02
N GLY A 100 1.86 -15.55 -19.46
CA GLY A 100 0.40 -15.67 -19.59
C GLY A 100 -0.37 -14.36 -19.37
N HIS A 101 0.31 -13.27 -18.99
CA HIS A 101 -0.21 -11.92 -19.14
C HIS A 101 -0.07 -11.45 -20.60
N MET A 102 -1.04 -10.66 -21.06
CA MET A 102 -1.06 -10.08 -22.41
C MET A 102 -0.47 -8.67 -22.47
N GLY A 103 -0.32 -8.01 -21.31
CA GLY A 103 0.24 -6.67 -21.15
C GLY A 103 1.39 -6.64 -20.14
N ALA A 104 1.93 -5.44 -19.89
CA ALA A 104 3.00 -5.22 -18.91
C ALA A 104 2.58 -5.70 -17.52
N VAL A 105 3.46 -6.36 -16.76
CA VAL A 105 3.17 -6.78 -15.39
C VAL A 105 3.77 -5.77 -14.41
N ARG A 106 2.90 -5.10 -13.65
CA ARG A 106 3.26 -3.95 -12.80
C ARG A 106 3.62 -4.30 -11.36
N SER A 107 3.12 -5.43 -10.86
CA SER A 107 3.30 -5.86 -9.47
C SER A 107 3.32 -7.39 -9.42
N ALA A 108 4.22 -7.96 -8.62
CA ALA A 108 4.28 -9.41 -8.37
C ALA A 108 4.65 -9.68 -6.91
N ARG A 109 3.79 -10.40 -6.18
CA ARG A 109 3.89 -10.52 -4.72
C ARG A 109 3.51 -11.94 -4.27
N PHE A 110 4.31 -12.49 -3.36
CA PHE A 110 4.04 -13.81 -2.77
C PHE A 110 2.91 -13.75 -1.74
N SER A 111 2.24 -14.88 -1.54
CA SER A 111 1.40 -15.12 -0.36
C SER A 111 2.27 -15.25 0.91
N PRO A 112 1.68 -15.10 2.11
CA PRO A 112 2.41 -15.25 3.38
C PRO A 112 3.03 -16.63 3.59
N ASP A 113 2.47 -17.67 2.98
CA ASP A 113 2.98 -19.05 2.96
C ASP A 113 4.12 -19.26 1.92
N GLY A 114 4.34 -18.31 0.99
CA GLY A 114 5.29 -18.42 -0.12
C GLY A 114 4.88 -19.37 -1.26
N GLU A 115 3.79 -20.13 -1.13
CA GLU A 115 3.37 -21.15 -2.10
C GLU A 115 2.71 -20.56 -3.35
N LYS A 116 2.11 -19.38 -3.22
CA LYS A 116 1.33 -18.70 -4.26
C LYS A 116 1.96 -17.36 -4.61
N LEU A 117 1.70 -16.93 -5.84
CA LEU A 117 2.14 -15.65 -6.37
C LEU A 117 0.94 -14.94 -6.99
N VAL A 118 0.76 -13.67 -6.67
CA VAL A 118 -0.24 -12.79 -7.30
C VAL A 118 0.47 -11.77 -8.18
N THR A 119 -0.04 -11.56 -9.39
CA THR A 119 0.55 -10.67 -10.40
C THR A 119 -0.52 -9.75 -10.99
N ALA A 120 -0.23 -8.45 -11.13
CA ALA A 120 -1.15 -7.44 -11.66
C ALA A 120 -0.61 -6.82 -12.96
N SER A 121 -1.48 -6.57 -13.95
CA SER A 121 -1.06 -6.21 -15.31
C SER A 121 -1.95 -5.18 -16.01
N ASP A 122 -1.37 -4.57 -17.05
CA ASP A 122 -2.05 -3.73 -18.04
C ASP A 122 -3.04 -4.51 -18.93
N ASP A 123 -3.04 -5.85 -18.91
CA ASP A 123 -4.12 -6.66 -19.50
C ASP A 123 -5.43 -6.63 -18.70
N LYS A 124 -5.54 -5.72 -17.71
CA LYS A 124 -6.71 -5.49 -16.84
C LYS A 124 -7.02 -6.69 -15.93
N SER A 125 -6.11 -7.66 -15.85
CA SER A 125 -6.27 -8.84 -15.01
C SER A 125 -5.27 -8.90 -13.86
N VAL A 126 -5.69 -9.54 -12.78
CA VAL A 126 -4.80 -10.07 -11.75
C VAL A 126 -4.75 -11.58 -11.92
N LYS A 127 -3.56 -12.19 -11.92
CA LYS A 127 -3.40 -13.64 -12.06
C LYS A 127 -2.82 -14.24 -10.80
N LEU A 128 -3.32 -15.44 -10.46
CA LEU A 128 -2.87 -16.24 -9.33
C LEU A 128 -2.11 -17.47 -9.85
N TRP A 129 -0.93 -17.71 -9.28
CA TRP A 129 -0.04 -18.79 -9.68
C TRP A 129 0.40 -19.61 -8.46
N MET A 130 0.74 -20.87 -8.69
CA MET A 130 1.38 -21.76 -7.73
C MET A 130 2.89 -21.83 -8.04
N VAL A 131 3.71 -21.48 -7.06
CA VAL A 131 5.18 -21.32 -7.21
C VAL A 131 5.84 -22.67 -7.50
N CYS A 132 5.70 -23.65 -6.59
CA CYS A 132 6.41 -24.94 -6.64
C CYS A 132 6.14 -25.77 -7.91
N ARG A 133 4.98 -25.60 -8.54
CA ARG A 133 4.57 -26.31 -9.77
C ARG A 133 4.48 -25.41 -11.01
N ARG A 134 4.85 -24.13 -10.89
CA ARG A 134 4.76 -23.09 -11.95
C ARG A 134 3.40 -23.04 -12.65
N ARG A 135 2.33 -23.34 -11.90
CA ARG A 135 1.00 -23.59 -12.46
C ARG A 135 0.13 -22.35 -12.32
N PHE A 136 -0.41 -21.85 -13.42
CA PHE A 136 -1.51 -20.89 -13.41
C PHE A 136 -2.73 -21.49 -12.69
N LEU A 137 -3.31 -20.76 -11.74
CA LEU A 137 -4.48 -21.21 -10.98
C LEU A 137 -5.76 -20.55 -11.48
N MET A 138 -5.80 -19.21 -11.52
CA MET A 138 -6.98 -18.44 -11.95
C MET A 138 -6.62 -17.00 -12.31
N SER A 139 -7.56 -16.30 -12.97
CA SER A 139 -7.47 -14.88 -13.32
C SER A 139 -8.68 -14.14 -12.77
N PHE A 140 -8.45 -12.97 -12.19
CA PHE A 140 -9.46 -12.02 -11.75
C PHE A 140 -9.58 -10.92 -12.81
N THR A 141 -10.76 -10.73 -13.41
CA THR A 141 -10.93 -9.92 -14.65
C THR A 141 -12.02 -8.84 -14.59
N GLU A 142 -12.54 -8.51 -13.41
CA GLU A 142 -13.58 -7.47 -13.22
C GLU A 142 -13.06 -6.02 -13.30
N HIS A 143 -11.75 -5.81 -13.45
CA HIS A 143 -11.18 -4.46 -13.62
C HIS A 143 -11.39 -3.96 -15.05
N LYS A 144 -11.78 -2.70 -15.20
CA LYS A 144 -12.09 -2.10 -16.51
C LYS A 144 -10.88 -1.46 -17.18
N ASN A 145 -9.81 -1.23 -16.43
CA ASN A 145 -8.57 -0.63 -16.90
C ASN A 145 -7.34 -1.31 -16.26
N TRP A 146 -6.14 -0.82 -16.59
CA TRP A 146 -4.86 -1.35 -16.11
C TRP A 146 -4.83 -1.54 -14.58
N VAL A 147 -4.28 -2.66 -14.12
CA VAL A 147 -4.16 -2.96 -12.69
C VAL A 147 -2.75 -2.59 -12.22
N ARG A 148 -2.66 -1.62 -11.32
CA ARG A 148 -1.39 -0.99 -10.89
C ARG A 148 -0.67 -1.81 -9.82
N SER A 149 -1.40 -2.39 -8.86
CA SER A 149 -0.83 -3.15 -7.75
C SER A 149 -1.79 -4.25 -7.30
N ALA A 150 -1.23 -5.35 -6.78
CA ALA A 150 -1.98 -6.39 -6.08
C ALA A 150 -1.16 -7.00 -4.93
N LYS A 151 -1.83 -7.30 -3.80
CA LYS A 151 -1.23 -7.87 -2.58
C LYS A 151 -2.14 -8.95 -2.00
N PHE A 152 -1.56 -9.94 -1.32
CA PHE A 152 -2.32 -10.82 -0.43
C PHE A 152 -2.61 -10.13 0.91
N SER A 153 -3.68 -10.57 1.57
CA SER A 153 -3.91 -10.31 3.00
C SER A 153 -2.88 -11.05 3.87
N PRO A 154 -2.66 -10.61 5.13
CA PRO A 154 -1.74 -11.28 6.06
C PRO A 154 -2.09 -12.74 6.36
N ASP A 155 -3.35 -13.15 6.19
CA ASP A 155 -3.82 -14.53 6.34
C ASP A 155 -3.78 -15.35 5.03
N GLY A 156 -3.39 -14.74 3.91
CA GLY A 156 -3.31 -15.36 2.58
C GLY A 156 -4.64 -15.74 1.93
N ARG A 157 -5.79 -15.42 2.54
CA ARG A 157 -7.13 -15.80 2.05
C ARG A 157 -7.70 -14.84 1.02
N LEU A 158 -7.29 -13.58 1.08
CA LEU A 158 -7.78 -12.51 0.23
C LEU A 158 -6.65 -11.93 -0.62
N VAL A 159 -7.01 -11.40 -1.77
CA VAL A 159 -6.18 -10.51 -2.58
C VAL A 159 -6.85 -9.16 -2.66
N VAL A 160 -6.10 -8.08 -2.53
CA VAL A 160 -6.54 -6.74 -2.89
C VAL A 160 -5.83 -6.29 -4.16
N SER A 161 -6.52 -5.57 -5.04
CA SER A 161 -5.94 -4.94 -6.22
C SER A 161 -6.48 -3.55 -6.46
N CYS A 162 -5.67 -2.68 -7.08
CA CYS A 162 -6.05 -1.32 -7.43
C CYS A 162 -5.79 -1.03 -8.91
N SER A 163 -6.65 -0.22 -9.53
CA SER A 163 -6.66 0.00 -10.98
C SER A 163 -6.89 1.47 -11.36
N ASP A 164 -6.51 1.79 -12.59
CA ASP A 164 -6.84 3.06 -13.26
C ASP A 164 -8.34 3.24 -13.54
N ASP A 165 -9.15 2.20 -13.36
CA ASP A 165 -10.62 2.32 -13.35
C ASP A 165 -11.17 3.04 -12.11
N LYS A 166 -10.28 3.54 -11.24
CA LYS A 166 -10.58 4.26 -9.98
C LYS A 166 -11.26 3.38 -8.93
N THR A 167 -11.15 2.06 -9.07
CA THR A 167 -11.65 1.09 -8.07
C THR A 167 -10.50 0.34 -7.38
N ILE A 168 -10.77 -0.04 -6.14
CA ILE A 168 -10.01 -1.07 -5.43
C ILE A 168 -10.92 -2.29 -5.30
N LYS A 169 -10.44 -3.48 -5.65
CA LYS A 169 -11.20 -4.74 -5.56
C LYS A 169 -10.56 -5.67 -4.57
N LEU A 170 -11.41 -6.37 -3.81
CA LEU A 170 -11.05 -7.40 -2.86
C LEU A 170 -11.59 -8.73 -3.37
N TRP A 171 -10.71 -9.73 -3.45
CA TRP A 171 -10.97 -11.02 -4.05
C TRP A 171 -10.75 -12.13 -3.04
N ASP A 172 -11.56 -13.18 -3.10
CA ASP A 172 -11.32 -14.42 -2.38
C ASP A 172 -10.45 -15.36 -3.24
N VAL A 173 -9.33 -15.80 -2.66
CA VAL A 173 -8.34 -16.68 -3.29
C VAL A 173 -8.90 -18.08 -3.55
N VAL A 174 -9.91 -18.51 -2.79
CA VAL A 174 -10.53 -19.85 -2.92
C VAL A 174 -11.62 -19.86 -3.99
N SER A 175 -12.61 -18.96 -3.90
CA SER A 175 -13.73 -18.92 -4.86
C SER A 175 -13.42 -18.20 -6.17
N GLY A 176 -12.34 -17.41 -6.23
CA GLY A 176 -12.00 -16.58 -7.39
C GLY A 176 -12.88 -15.33 -7.56
N LYS A 177 -13.81 -15.06 -6.64
CA LYS A 177 -14.84 -14.02 -6.79
C LYS A 177 -14.43 -12.69 -6.16
N CYS A 178 -14.90 -11.60 -6.75
CA CYS A 178 -14.83 -10.26 -6.16
C CYS A 178 -15.78 -10.17 -4.96
N VAL A 179 -15.23 -10.05 -3.75
CA VAL A 179 -15.97 -9.95 -2.48
C VAL A 179 -16.45 -8.52 -2.22
N LYS A 180 -15.61 -7.51 -2.54
CA LYS A 180 -15.93 -6.08 -2.40
C LYS A 180 -15.28 -5.27 -3.52
N THR A 181 -15.91 -4.15 -3.89
CA THR A 181 -15.32 -3.11 -4.73
C THR A 181 -15.50 -1.77 -4.02
N PHE A 182 -14.43 -0.99 -3.89
CA PHE A 182 -14.41 0.34 -3.30
C PHE A 182 -14.36 1.38 -4.43
N ASN A 183 -15.41 2.19 -4.57
CA ASN A 183 -15.55 3.20 -5.63
C ASN A 183 -15.26 4.64 -5.15
N GLU A 184 -14.94 4.84 -3.87
CA GLU A 184 -14.72 6.17 -3.28
C GLU A 184 -13.35 6.79 -3.62
N VAL A 185 -12.57 6.15 -4.49
CA VAL A 185 -11.24 6.64 -4.91
C VAL A 185 -11.45 7.70 -6.00
N LYS A 186 -11.30 8.98 -5.64
CA LYS A 186 -11.53 10.11 -6.57
C LYS A 186 -10.51 10.22 -7.73
N GLY A 187 -9.52 9.34 -7.78
CA GLY A 187 -8.53 9.24 -8.84
C GLY A 187 -7.87 7.85 -8.84
N PRO A 188 -7.09 7.50 -9.88
CA PRO A 188 -6.40 6.21 -9.97
C PRO A 188 -5.52 5.93 -8.74
N ALA A 189 -5.57 4.69 -8.26
CA ALA A 189 -4.72 4.22 -7.17
C ALA A 189 -3.49 3.50 -7.73
N LEU A 190 -2.30 3.99 -7.38
CA LEU A 190 -1.01 3.48 -7.84
C LEU A 190 -0.51 2.31 -7.00
N ASP A 191 -0.89 2.27 -5.72
CA ASP A 191 -0.53 1.17 -4.81
C ASP A 191 -1.62 0.95 -3.77
N VAL A 192 -1.67 -0.29 -3.27
CA VAL A 192 -2.59 -0.73 -2.22
C VAL A 192 -1.85 -1.71 -1.32
N GLU A 193 -2.11 -1.64 -0.02
CA GLU A 193 -1.50 -2.51 0.98
C GLU A 193 -2.48 -2.85 2.10
N PHE A 194 -2.37 -4.06 2.67
CA PHE A 194 -3.09 -4.41 3.88
C PHE A 194 -2.35 -3.87 5.10
N HIS A 195 -3.09 -3.30 6.04
CA HIS A 195 -2.58 -3.07 7.39
C HIS A 195 -2.16 -4.41 8.02
N PRO A 196 -1.06 -4.49 8.81
CA PRO A 196 -0.53 -5.75 9.34
C PRO A 196 -1.54 -6.60 10.13
N SER A 197 -2.55 -5.99 10.77
CA SER A 197 -3.63 -6.71 11.46
C SER A 197 -4.68 -7.36 10.54
N GLY A 198 -4.64 -7.11 9.23
CA GLY A 198 -5.64 -7.57 8.26
C GLY A 198 -7.01 -6.90 8.35
N ALA A 199 -7.20 -5.92 9.24
CA ALA A 199 -8.51 -5.25 9.45
C ALA A 199 -8.74 -4.01 8.55
N ALA A 200 -7.68 -3.44 7.99
CA ALA A 200 -7.75 -2.23 7.16
C ALA A 200 -6.90 -2.34 5.88
N LEU A 201 -7.23 -1.51 4.90
CA LEU A 201 -6.48 -1.30 3.66
C LEU A 201 -5.97 0.13 3.59
N GLY A 202 -4.73 0.32 3.15
CA GLY A 202 -4.22 1.61 2.68
C GLY A 202 -4.14 1.65 1.16
N SER A 203 -4.43 2.81 0.56
CA SER A 203 -4.24 3.04 -0.87
C SER A 203 -3.57 4.39 -1.14
N ALA A 204 -2.59 4.38 -2.03
CA ALA A 204 -1.89 5.56 -2.56
C ALA A 204 -2.47 5.96 -3.93
N ASN A 205 -2.63 7.26 -4.21
CA ASN A 205 -3.22 7.73 -5.47
C ASN A 205 -2.37 8.77 -6.21
N ILE A 206 -2.73 9.02 -7.48
CA ILE A 206 -2.10 10.03 -8.33
C ILE A 206 -2.31 11.46 -7.79
N GLY A 207 -3.39 11.71 -7.05
CA GLY A 207 -3.74 13.03 -6.50
C GLY A 207 -3.01 13.45 -5.22
N GLY A 208 -1.88 12.82 -4.87
CA GLY A 208 -1.11 13.15 -3.67
C GLY A 208 -1.72 12.68 -2.33
N CYS A 209 -2.78 11.86 -2.39
CA CYS A 209 -3.48 11.39 -1.20
C CYS A 209 -3.19 9.93 -0.86
N VAL A 210 -3.25 9.64 0.44
CA VAL A 210 -3.39 8.29 0.98
C VAL A 210 -4.76 8.16 1.65
N LYS A 211 -5.44 7.05 1.41
CA LYS A 211 -6.75 6.72 1.98
C LYS A 211 -6.70 5.40 2.73
N LEU A 212 -7.38 5.34 3.88
CA LEU A 212 -7.55 4.11 4.65
C LEU A 212 -9.00 3.66 4.68
N TYR A 213 -9.20 2.36 4.45
CA TYR A 213 -10.51 1.73 4.41
C TYR A 213 -10.59 0.62 5.46
N ASP A 214 -11.72 0.54 6.17
CA ASP A 214 -12.06 -0.60 7.01
C ASP A 214 -12.56 -1.76 6.14
N LEU A 215 -11.94 -2.93 6.24
CA LEU A 215 -12.35 -4.11 5.47
C LEU A 215 -13.71 -4.66 5.91
N ARG A 216 -14.08 -4.49 7.18
CA ARG A 216 -15.33 -5.02 7.75
C ARG A 216 -16.54 -4.19 7.35
N THR A 217 -16.42 -2.85 7.40
CA THR A 217 -17.52 -1.94 7.02
C THR A 217 -17.48 -1.52 5.56
N ALA A 218 -16.35 -1.73 4.87
CA ALA A 218 -16.07 -1.24 3.51
C ALA A 218 -16.08 0.29 3.37
N CYS A 219 -15.96 1.04 4.48
CA CYS A 219 -16.00 2.51 4.50
C CYS A 219 -14.60 3.12 4.61
N LEU A 220 -14.42 4.32 4.04
CA LEU A 220 -13.25 5.18 4.29
C LEU A 220 -13.20 5.62 5.76
N GLN A 221 -12.11 5.26 6.46
CA GLN A 221 -11.83 5.70 7.82
C GLN A 221 -11.07 7.02 7.85
N GLN A 222 -10.01 7.14 7.06
CA GLN A 222 -9.07 8.27 7.11
C GLN A 222 -8.63 8.67 5.69
N HIS A 223 -8.41 9.97 5.49
CA HIS A 223 -7.97 10.54 4.21
C HIS A 223 -6.90 11.60 4.46
N TYR A 224 -5.71 11.36 3.92
CA TYR A 224 -4.54 12.20 4.07
C TYR A 224 -4.19 12.82 2.73
N VAL A 225 -4.25 14.15 2.65
CA VAL A 225 -3.59 14.91 1.57
C VAL A 225 -2.13 15.03 1.97
N ALA A 226 -1.32 14.04 1.59
CA ALA A 226 0.03 13.89 2.10
C ALA A 226 1.05 14.69 1.28
N HIS A 227 0.91 14.70 -0.04
CA HIS A 227 1.91 15.18 -0.99
C HIS A 227 1.32 16.14 -2.03
N SER A 228 2.18 16.93 -2.69
CA SER A 228 1.78 17.81 -3.80
C SER A 228 1.85 17.10 -5.16
N GLY A 229 2.62 16.02 -5.26
CA GLY A 229 2.68 15.12 -6.41
C GLY A 229 2.08 13.74 -6.10
N GLN A 230 1.99 12.89 -7.10
CA GLN A 230 1.48 11.52 -6.97
C GLN A 230 2.20 10.70 -5.88
N VAL A 231 1.47 9.85 -5.16
CA VAL A 231 2.04 8.92 -4.18
C VAL A 231 2.24 7.57 -4.86
N ASN A 232 3.51 7.23 -5.14
CA ASN A 232 3.89 6.05 -5.91
C ASN A 232 3.80 4.75 -5.08
N LYS A 233 4.14 4.83 -3.78
CA LYS A 233 4.00 3.75 -2.79
C LYS A 233 3.57 4.29 -1.43
N ALA A 234 2.78 3.50 -0.71
CA ALA A 234 2.44 3.73 0.68
C ALA A 234 2.48 2.40 1.45
N THR A 235 3.46 2.25 2.34
CA THR A 235 3.71 1.00 3.07
C THR A 235 3.48 1.18 4.55
N PHE A 236 2.82 0.23 5.21
CA PHE A 236 2.65 0.22 6.66
C PHE A 236 3.95 -0.21 7.34
N HIS A 237 4.25 0.40 8.48
CA HIS A 237 5.24 -0.11 9.41
C HIS A 237 4.72 -1.44 10.02
N PRO A 238 5.57 -2.46 10.27
CA PRO A 238 5.12 -3.78 10.75
C PRO A 238 4.27 -3.77 12.03
N ASN A 239 4.44 -2.76 12.90
CA ASN A 239 3.62 -2.59 14.11
C ASN A 239 2.19 -2.03 13.84
N GLY A 240 1.88 -1.60 12.62
CA GLY A 240 0.58 -1.01 12.24
C GLY A 240 0.36 0.45 12.66
N ASN A 241 1.32 1.14 13.26
CA ASN A 241 1.11 2.49 13.80
C ASN A 241 1.44 3.62 12.82
N PHE A 242 2.29 3.35 11.84
CA PHE A 242 2.83 4.34 10.91
C PHE A 242 2.65 3.91 9.45
N ILE A 243 2.52 4.89 8.56
CA ILE A 243 2.66 4.71 7.11
C ILE A 243 3.82 5.53 6.61
N LEU A 244 4.64 4.92 5.76
CA LEU A 244 5.66 5.60 4.96
C LEU A 244 5.13 5.80 3.54
N THR A 245 5.12 7.04 3.08
CA THR A 245 4.72 7.41 1.71
C THR A 245 5.92 7.84 0.90
N ALA A 246 5.98 7.39 -0.35
CA ALA A 246 6.95 7.82 -1.36
C ALA A 246 6.22 8.57 -2.48
N SER A 247 6.66 9.79 -2.79
CA SER A 247 6.02 10.64 -3.79
C SER A 247 6.98 11.17 -4.82
N ASP A 248 6.41 11.46 -5.99
CA ASP A 248 7.07 12.15 -7.09
C ASP A 248 7.47 13.60 -6.76
N ASP A 249 6.95 14.18 -5.65
CA ASP A 249 7.36 15.50 -5.14
C ASP A 249 8.77 15.54 -4.51
N SER A 250 9.59 14.51 -4.75
CA SER A 250 10.93 14.24 -4.16
C SER A 250 10.97 14.01 -2.65
N THR A 251 9.82 14.04 -1.97
CA THR A 251 9.74 13.82 -0.52
C THR A 251 9.16 12.46 -0.16
N MET A 252 9.52 11.99 1.02
CA MET A 252 8.82 10.92 1.72
C MET A 252 8.20 11.46 2.99
N LYS A 253 7.05 10.95 3.39
CA LYS A 253 6.42 11.34 4.66
C LYS A 253 6.12 10.13 5.51
N VAL A 254 6.26 10.31 6.82
CA VAL A 254 5.86 9.33 7.82
C VAL A 254 4.62 9.86 8.48
N LEU A 255 3.50 9.16 8.36
CA LEU A 255 2.21 9.50 8.96
C LEU A 255 1.96 8.61 10.18
N ASP A 256 1.52 9.20 11.28
CA ASP A 256 1.03 8.47 12.44
C ASP A 256 -0.49 8.27 12.31
N LEU A 257 -0.93 7.00 12.35
CA LEU A 257 -2.32 6.62 12.14
C LEU A 257 -3.25 6.93 13.32
N LEU A 258 -2.68 7.09 14.51
CA LEU A 258 -3.42 7.53 15.70
C LEU A 258 -3.58 9.05 15.70
N GLU A 259 -2.51 9.79 15.40
CA GLU A 259 -2.55 11.26 15.39
C GLU A 259 -3.20 11.85 14.13
N GLY A 260 -3.31 11.06 13.05
CA GLY A 260 -3.95 11.48 11.81
C GLY A 260 -3.16 12.55 11.04
N ARG A 261 -1.83 12.59 11.19
CA ARG A 261 -0.98 13.63 10.60
C ARG A 261 0.42 13.12 10.21
N PRO A 262 1.11 13.76 9.25
CA PRO A 262 2.53 13.54 9.03
C PRO A 262 3.34 14.01 10.25
N ILE A 263 4.25 13.15 10.72
CA ILE A 263 5.17 13.42 11.83
C ILE A 263 6.61 13.69 11.36
N TYR A 264 6.97 13.20 10.17
CA TYR A 264 8.23 13.51 9.50
C TYR A 264 7.99 13.83 8.01
N THR A 265 8.73 14.81 7.50
CA THR A 265 8.98 14.95 6.05
C THR A 265 10.48 14.73 5.82
N LEU A 266 10.81 13.77 4.96
CA LEU A 266 12.17 13.38 4.61
C LEU A 266 12.44 13.85 3.18
N LYS A 267 13.51 14.61 2.97
CA LYS A 267 14.04 14.94 1.64
C LYS A 267 15.46 14.40 1.56
N ALA A 268 15.73 13.61 0.53
CA ALA A 268 17.05 12.99 0.32
C ALA A 268 17.29 12.57 -1.12
N HIS A 269 16.23 12.30 -1.88
CA HIS A 269 16.30 12.10 -3.31
C HIS A 269 16.25 13.46 -4.03
N SER A 270 17.02 13.59 -5.11
CA SER A 270 17.03 14.82 -5.95
C SER A 270 15.95 14.81 -7.03
N GLY A 271 15.07 13.80 -7.03
CA GLY A 271 13.95 13.63 -7.95
C GLY A 271 12.88 12.76 -7.30
N GLY A 272 11.82 12.45 -8.04
CA GLY A 272 10.68 11.68 -7.53
C GLY A 272 11.08 10.37 -6.86
N VAL A 273 10.49 10.09 -5.69
CA VAL A 273 10.65 8.84 -4.96
C VAL A 273 9.63 7.85 -5.48
N THR A 274 10.10 6.84 -6.18
CA THR A 274 9.26 5.86 -6.88
C THR A 274 8.80 4.75 -5.96
N THR A 275 9.60 4.42 -4.94
CA THR A 275 9.34 3.26 -4.09
C THR A 275 9.96 3.38 -2.71
N ALA A 276 9.32 2.75 -1.73
CA ALA A 276 9.79 2.61 -0.37
C ALA A 276 9.35 1.26 0.20
N ALA A 277 10.09 0.74 1.17
CA ALA A 277 9.76 -0.48 1.88
C ALA A 277 10.31 -0.45 3.32
N PHE A 278 9.64 -1.15 4.24
CA PHE A 278 10.16 -1.45 5.57
C PHE A 278 10.87 -2.81 5.61
N SER A 279 11.80 -2.98 6.55
CA SER A 279 12.28 -4.29 6.98
C SER A 279 11.22 -5.00 7.83
N LEU A 280 11.28 -6.33 7.93
CA LEU A 280 10.25 -7.13 8.61
C LEU A 280 10.11 -6.80 10.12
N ASN A 281 11.21 -6.42 10.76
CA ASN A 281 11.28 -5.94 12.15
C ASN A 281 10.94 -4.44 12.31
N GLY A 282 10.82 -3.68 11.22
CA GLY A 282 10.56 -2.24 11.27
C GLY A 282 11.77 -1.35 11.60
N ASP A 283 12.87 -1.89 12.12
CA ASP A 283 14.10 -1.13 12.48
C ASP A 283 14.75 -0.38 11.30
N PHE A 284 14.44 -0.77 10.05
CA PHE A 284 14.95 -0.12 8.85
C PHE A 284 13.85 0.14 7.84
N PHE A 285 14.05 1.16 7.01
CA PHE A 285 13.32 1.34 5.76
C PHE A 285 14.28 1.73 4.64
N ALA A 286 13.89 1.45 3.40
CA ALA A 286 14.66 1.80 2.21
C ALA A 286 13.81 2.67 1.29
N SER A 287 14.48 3.54 0.56
CA SER A 287 13.88 4.41 -0.44
C SER A 287 14.64 4.34 -1.76
N GLY A 288 13.89 4.36 -2.86
CA GLY A 288 14.41 4.32 -4.23
C GLY A 288 13.80 5.44 -5.04
N GLY A 289 14.63 6.13 -5.81
CA GLY A 289 14.21 7.28 -6.60
C GLY A 289 14.53 7.15 -8.09
N SER A 290 13.91 8.06 -8.86
CA SER A 290 14.27 8.34 -10.26
C SER A 290 15.70 8.87 -10.40
N ASP A 291 16.28 9.38 -9.32
CA ASP A 291 17.69 9.80 -9.20
C ASP A 291 18.70 8.64 -9.11
N ARG A 292 18.23 7.39 -9.25
CA ARG A 292 19.05 6.15 -9.28
C ARG A 292 19.72 5.82 -7.95
N GLN A 293 19.32 6.50 -6.87
CA GLN A 293 19.87 6.29 -5.52
C GLN A 293 18.99 5.30 -4.76
N LEU A 294 19.63 4.40 -4.01
CA LEU A 294 18.98 3.59 -2.98
C LEU A 294 19.53 4.05 -1.63
N LEU A 295 18.66 4.53 -0.76
CA LEU A 295 19.01 4.95 0.59
C LEU A 295 18.40 3.97 1.59
N VAL A 296 19.20 3.54 2.57
CA VAL A 296 18.72 2.72 3.71
C VAL A 296 18.78 3.59 4.95
N TRP A 297 17.65 3.65 5.63
CA TRP A 297 17.38 4.49 6.76
C TRP A 297 17.15 3.64 8.00
N LYS A 298 17.67 4.11 9.13
CA LYS A 298 17.30 3.59 10.43
C LYS A 298 15.97 4.19 10.86
N SER A 299 14.99 3.32 11.08
CA SER A 299 13.74 3.66 11.75
C SER A 299 14.03 3.90 13.22
N ASN A 300 13.53 5.02 13.74
CA ASN A 300 13.51 5.33 15.16
C ASN A 300 12.07 5.60 15.64
N PHE A 301 11.06 5.16 14.88
CA PHE A 301 9.66 5.54 15.08
C PHE A 301 9.08 4.93 16.37
N ASP A 302 9.34 3.64 16.60
CA ASP A 302 8.78 2.82 17.69
C ASP A 302 9.39 3.05 19.07
N ARG A 303 10.56 3.69 19.15
CA ARG A 303 11.28 3.91 20.42
C ARG A 303 10.47 4.75 21.41
N ASP A 304 9.65 5.69 20.92
CA ASP A 304 8.76 6.49 21.76
C ASP A 304 7.44 5.78 22.10
N ASP A 305 7.02 4.78 21.30
CA ASP A 305 5.80 4.02 21.55
C ASP A 305 6.00 2.91 22.59
N ASN A 306 7.17 2.27 22.63
CA ASN A 306 7.53 1.34 23.71
C ASN A 306 7.56 2.00 25.11
N ALA A 307 7.61 3.33 25.17
CA ALA A 307 7.48 4.10 26.41
C ALA A 307 6.01 4.38 26.82
N ARG A 308 5.02 4.12 25.94
CA ARG A 308 3.59 4.35 26.19
C ARG A 308 2.92 3.08 26.71
N LYS A 309 2.27 3.17 27.88
CA LYS A 309 1.67 2.02 28.59
C LYS A 309 0.31 1.54 28.04
N THR A 310 -0.24 2.18 27.01
CA THR A 310 -1.58 1.89 26.47
C THR A 310 -1.50 1.46 25.01
N PRO A 311 -2.10 0.31 24.62
CA PRO A 311 -2.08 -0.15 23.24
C PRO A 311 -2.87 0.80 22.33
N ARG A 312 -2.34 1.05 21.13
CA ARG A 312 -2.99 1.89 20.12
C ARG A 312 -4.16 1.14 19.47
N GLN A 313 -5.31 1.80 19.34
CA GLN A 313 -6.42 1.36 18.49
C GLN A 313 -6.69 2.43 17.43
N LEU A 314 -6.97 2.03 16.19
CA LEU A 314 -7.39 2.97 15.15
C LEU A 314 -8.66 3.71 15.60
N ILE A 315 -8.61 5.04 15.56
CA ILE A 315 -9.73 5.89 15.97
C ILE A 315 -10.86 5.74 14.95
N SER A 316 -11.93 5.08 15.35
CA SER A 316 -13.17 5.05 14.56
C SER A 316 -13.86 6.43 14.59
N PRO A 317 -14.56 6.87 13.52
CA PRO A 317 -15.17 8.21 13.46
C PRO A 317 -16.30 8.49 14.48
N GLY A 318 -16.63 7.53 15.36
CA GLY A 318 -17.80 7.58 16.25
C GLY A 318 -17.56 8.08 17.67
N ALA A 319 -16.32 8.44 18.05
CA ALA A 319 -15.99 8.86 19.41
C ALA A 319 -16.57 10.25 19.74
N LYS A 320 -17.81 10.29 20.25
CA LYS A 320 -18.41 11.50 20.85
C LYS A 320 -17.55 11.98 22.03
N LEU A 321 -16.74 13.01 21.79
CA LEU A 321 -16.10 13.78 22.85
C LEU A 321 -17.19 14.40 23.74
N LYS A 322 -17.29 13.92 25.00
CA LYS A 322 -18.10 14.57 26.03
C LYS A 322 -17.42 15.90 26.42
N LEU A 323 -17.76 16.96 25.70
CA LEU A 323 -17.45 18.32 26.12
C LEU A 323 -18.34 18.68 27.32
N ASN A 324 -17.73 18.78 28.50
CA ASN A 324 -18.41 19.32 29.67
C ASN A 324 -18.70 20.79 29.43
N MET A 325 -19.99 21.14 29.27
CA MET A 325 -20.42 22.53 29.29
C MET A 325 -20.08 23.16 30.64
N LYS A 326 -19.42 24.32 30.61
CA LYS A 326 -19.58 25.34 31.64
C LYS A 326 -20.31 26.51 31.00
N GLN A 327 -21.43 26.89 31.61
CA GLN A 327 -22.21 28.06 31.21
C GLN A 327 -21.43 29.34 31.51
N GLY A 328 -21.65 30.35 30.66
CA GLY A 328 -21.14 31.70 30.80
C GLY A 328 -21.89 32.60 29.83
N GLU A 329 -22.82 33.38 30.37
CA GLU A 329 -23.33 34.62 29.76
C GLU A 329 -22.15 35.62 29.65
N SER A 330 -22.14 36.67 28.84
CA SER A 330 -23.10 37.20 27.84
C SER A 330 -22.34 37.40 26.49
N ASP A 331 -22.65 38.26 25.51
CA ASP A 331 -23.61 39.37 25.36
C ASP A 331 -23.93 39.64 23.88
N VAL A 332 -24.73 40.67 23.59
CA VAL A 332 -25.06 41.15 22.24
C VAL A 332 -24.68 42.63 22.09
N SER A 333 -23.93 42.98 21.04
CA SER A 333 -23.99 44.34 20.47
C SER A 333 -23.70 44.37 18.97
N LYS A 334 -24.35 45.32 18.30
CA LYS A 334 -24.38 45.51 16.84
C LYS A 334 -23.19 46.37 16.37
N ILE A 335 -22.73 46.18 15.13
CA ILE A 335 -22.28 47.27 14.25
C ILE A 335 -22.82 47.00 12.83
N GLU A 336 -23.36 48.03 12.19
CA GLU A 336 -23.93 48.03 10.83
C GLU A 336 -22.91 48.55 9.80
N GLU A 337 -23.17 48.21 8.52
CA GLU A 337 -22.86 48.93 7.27
C GLU A 337 -21.52 49.69 7.08
N ASP A 338 -20.79 49.41 5.97
CA ASP A 338 -20.99 50.29 4.79
C ASP A 338 -20.51 49.78 3.39
N LYS A 339 -21.40 50.01 2.41
CA LYS A 339 -21.26 50.34 0.97
C LYS A 339 -20.18 49.71 0.04
N ASN A 340 -20.70 48.95 -0.93
CA ASN A 340 -20.61 49.14 -2.39
C ASN A 340 -19.29 49.55 -3.10
N ARG A 341 -18.93 48.74 -4.13
CA ARG A 341 -18.73 49.25 -5.51
C ARG A 341 -18.97 48.15 -6.55
N THR A 342 -19.84 48.45 -7.52
CA THR A 342 -20.14 47.66 -8.72
C THR A 342 -19.36 48.20 -9.92
N ILE A 343 -18.88 47.32 -10.80
CA ILE A 343 -18.68 47.59 -12.25
C ILE A 343 -19.08 46.33 -13.04
N THR A 344 -19.90 46.56 -14.06
CA THR A 344 -20.47 45.72 -15.14
C THR A 344 -19.46 45.48 -16.28
N ASP A 345 -19.64 44.68 -17.33
CA ASP A 345 -20.55 43.59 -17.75
C ASP A 345 -19.87 42.91 -18.97
N ASP A 346 -20.25 41.66 -19.29
CA ASP A 346 -20.11 40.99 -20.62
C ASP A 346 -18.68 40.84 -21.22
N GLU A 347 -18.39 39.93 -22.17
CA GLU A 347 -19.23 39.25 -23.16
C GLU A 347 -19.12 37.71 -23.15
N LYS A 348 -20.09 37.06 -23.80
CA LYS A 348 -20.08 35.64 -24.18
C LYS A 348 -19.66 35.48 -25.63
N GLU A 349 -18.98 34.39 -25.95
CA GLU A 349 -19.32 33.65 -27.16
C GLU A 349 -19.16 32.12 -26.96
N LYS A 350 -19.67 31.35 -27.92
CA LYS A 350 -19.96 29.90 -27.83
C LYS A 350 -19.13 29.08 -28.83
N LEU A 351 -19.35 27.77 -28.79
CA LEU A 351 -18.94 26.73 -29.75
C LEU A 351 -17.50 26.22 -29.49
N GLU A 352 -17.17 24.93 -29.62
CA GLU A 352 -18.00 23.75 -29.88
C GLU A 352 -17.38 22.48 -29.26
N VAL A 353 -17.89 21.30 -29.62
CA VAL A 353 -17.45 19.96 -29.17
C VAL A 353 -16.09 19.60 -29.80
N ASP A 354 -15.25 18.83 -29.11
CA ASP A 354 -14.59 17.66 -29.71
C ASP A 354 -13.91 16.74 -28.68
N GLU A 355 -13.80 15.47 -29.06
CA GLU A 355 -13.28 14.34 -28.29
C GLU A 355 -11.76 14.17 -28.47
N ASP A 356 -11.21 13.19 -27.74
CA ASP A 356 -9.94 12.49 -27.97
C ASP A 356 -8.59 13.25 -27.92
N ARG A 357 -7.67 12.63 -27.16
CA ARG A 357 -6.23 12.80 -27.34
C ARG A 357 -5.57 11.42 -27.36
N ASP A 358 -5.28 10.97 -28.56
CA ASP A 358 -4.34 9.89 -28.81
C ASP A 358 -2.93 10.30 -28.36
N GLU A 359 -2.23 9.37 -27.70
CA GLU A 359 -0.76 9.36 -27.70
C GLU A 359 -0.30 8.39 -28.80
N GLU A 360 -0.25 8.90 -30.03
CA GLU A 360 0.29 8.17 -31.18
C GLU A 360 1.83 8.12 -31.09
N TYR A 361 2.40 6.91 -31.02
CA TYR A 361 3.81 6.67 -31.30
C TYR A 361 4.01 5.39 -32.11
N GLY A 362 4.29 5.59 -33.40
CA GLY A 362 5.27 4.82 -34.16
C GLY A 362 4.97 3.33 -34.38
N THR A 363 4.28 3.02 -35.48
CA THR A 363 4.50 1.75 -36.17
C THR A 363 5.91 1.73 -36.76
N GLU A 364 6.79 0.89 -36.20
CA GLU A 364 7.95 0.39 -36.95
C GLU A 364 7.78 -1.09 -37.28
N SER A 365 8.15 -1.40 -38.52
CA SER A 365 7.84 -2.65 -39.20
C SER A 365 8.64 -3.84 -38.67
N MET A 366 7.94 -4.97 -38.61
CA MET A 366 8.53 -6.30 -38.49
C MET A 366 9.58 -6.53 -39.59
N ALA A 367 10.83 -6.72 -39.18
CA ALA A 367 11.92 -7.23 -40.01
C ALA A 367 12.57 -8.41 -39.28
N GLU A 368 12.75 -9.51 -40.01
CA GLU A 368 13.51 -10.69 -39.58
C GLU A 368 15.04 -10.43 -39.72
N PHE A 369 15.86 -11.42 -39.34
CA PHE A 369 17.33 -11.40 -39.16
C PHE A 369 17.84 -10.76 -37.84
N ASP A 370 18.84 -11.32 -37.15
CA ASP A 370 19.53 -12.60 -37.34
C ASP A 370 19.92 -13.22 -35.98
N SER A 371 20.17 -14.53 -35.96
CA SER A 371 20.66 -15.26 -34.80
C SER A 371 22.13 -14.94 -34.48
N GLY A 372 22.39 -14.37 -33.30
CA GLY A 372 23.73 -14.18 -32.75
C GLY A 372 23.69 -13.94 -31.23
N ASP A 373 24.64 -14.54 -30.52
CA ASP A 373 24.92 -14.40 -29.08
C ASP A 373 23.76 -14.69 -28.11
N SER A 374 23.50 -15.99 -27.97
CA SER A 374 23.00 -16.55 -26.71
C SER A 374 24.07 -16.42 -25.60
N ASP A 375 24.12 -15.28 -24.91
CA ASP A 375 24.90 -15.15 -23.67
C ASP A 375 23.99 -14.83 -22.47
N GLY A 376 23.74 -15.87 -21.65
CA GLY A 376 22.93 -15.81 -20.43
C GLY A 376 23.64 -15.12 -19.27
N CYS A 377 24.21 -13.94 -19.53
CA CYS A 377 25.27 -13.35 -18.73
C CYS A 377 24.74 -12.64 -17.47
N CYS A 378 24.50 -13.42 -16.40
CA CYS A 378 24.40 -12.88 -15.05
C CYS A 378 25.71 -12.18 -14.68
N LYS A 379 25.66 -10.88 -14.40
CA LYS A 379 26.88 -10.10 -14.18
C LYS A 379 27.36 -10.32 -12.76
N GLY A 380 28.59 -10.84 -12.67
CA GLY A 380 29.24 -11.19 -11.43
C GLY A 380 29.33 -10.03 -10.43
N PRO A 381 29.60 -10.35 -9.16
CA PRO A 381 29.44 -9.40 -8.05
C PRO A 381 30.34 -8.16 -8.17
N LEU A 382 29.71 -6.98 -8.14
CA LEU A 382 30.31 -5.66 -8.39
C LEU A 382 31.17 -5.19 -7.21
N ARG A 383 32.38 -4.69 -7.47
CA ARG A 383 33.23 -4.06 -6.44
C ARG A 383 32.78 -2.62 -6.20
N ASP A 384 32.85 -2.22 -4.93
CA ASP A 384 32.79 -0.86 -4.40
C ASP A 384 31.65 0.03 -4.91
N ILE A 385 30.52 -0.02 -4.21
CA ILE A 385 29.41 0.93 -4.37
C ILE A 385 28.98 1.58 -3.04
N PRO A 386 29.87 2.30 -2.32
CA PRO A 386 29.46 3.35 -1.41
C PRO A 386 29.22 4.64 -2.21
N GLY A 387 27.98 5.14 -2.21
CA GLY A 387 27.71 6.47 -2.77
C GLY A 387 28.23 7.57 -1.84
N GLY A 388 28.69 8.70 -2.42
CA GLY A 388 29.17 9.86 -1.66
C GLY A 388 28.12 10.50 -0.73
N ARG A 389 28.51 11.54 0.01
CA ARG A 389 27.63 12.24 0.96
C ARG A 389 26.33 12.69 0.27
N VAL A 390 25.20 12.31 0.85
CA VAL A 390 23.86 12.74 0.40
C VAL A 390 23.43 13.89 1.30
N ASP A 391 22.93 14.96 0.71
CA ASP A 391 22.29 16.04 1.47
C ASP A 391 20.88 15.60 1.88
N VAL A 392 20.77 15.22 3.15
CA VAL A 392 19.54 14.66 3.74
C VAL A 392 18.93 15.69 4.69
N GLU A 393 17.70 16.12 4.40
CA GLU A 393 16.90 16.98 5.26
C GLU A 393 15.80 16.16 5.93
N VAL A 394 15.81 16.12 7.27
CA VAL A 394 14.78 15.47 8.09
C VAL A 394 14.02 16.53 8.87
N ILE A 395 12.80 16.81 8.43
CA ILE A 395 11.90 17.78 9.06
C ILE A 395 11.02 17.03 10.08
N ASN A 396 11.40 17.09 11.35
CA ASN A 396 10.60 16.55 12.45
C ASN A 396 9.46 17.50 12.82
N MET A 397 8.22 17.02 12.67
CA MET A 397 6.98 17.77 12.94
C MET A 397 6.25 17.28 14.20
N ARG A 398 6.76 16.27 14.94
CA ARG A 398 6.12 15.71 16.15
C ARG A 398 5.75 16.81 17.17
N ASN A 399 6.69 17.72 17.44
CA ASN A 399 6.53 18.79 18.43
C ASN A 399 5.90 20.08 17.86
N GLN A 400 5.61 20.14 16.55
CA GLN A 400 4.90 21.27 15.98
C GLN A 400 3.42 21.11 16.32
N ARG A 401 2.79 22.14 16.91
CA ARG A 401 1.34 22.20 17.01
C ARG A 401 0.78 22.19 15.58
N PRO A 402 -0.36 21.53 15.29
CA PRO A 402 -0.99 21.63 13.99
C PRO A 402 -1.16 23.12 13.63
N MET A 403 -0.69 23.54 12.47
CA MET A 403 -1.07 24.85 11.96
C MET A 403 -2.57 24.81 11.65
N GLU A 404 -3.36 25.49 12.47
CA GLU A 404 -4.78 25.72 12.22
C GLU A 404 -4.94 26.60 10.98
N ARG A 405 -5.04 25.95 9.81
CA ARG A 405 -5.64 26.47 8.56
C ARG A 405 -5.86 25.29 7.60
N GLY A 406 -7.11 24.91 7.38
CA GLY A 406 -7.49 24.00 6.28
C GLY A 406 -8.40 22.82 6.62
N HIS A 407 -8.57 22.45 7.89
CA HIS A 407 -9.52 21.38 8.27
C HIS A 407 -10.97 21.91 8.29
N ILE A 408 -11.56 22.09 7.10
CA ILE A 408 -13.00 22.30 6.94
C ILE A 408 -13.66 20.94 6.69
N ALA A 409 -13.97 20.23 7.77
CA ALA A 409 -14.97 19.17 7.75
C ALA A 409 -16.37 19.80 7.90
N LYS A 410 -16.82 20.54 6.87
CA LYS A 410 -18.19 21.02 6.73
C LYS A 410 -18.59 21.04 5.26
N PHE A 411 -19.55 20.19 4.89
CA PHE A 411 -20.44 20.43 3.76
C PHE A 411 -21.80 20.90 4.29
N PRO A 412 -22.53 21.77 3.58
CA PRO A 412 -23.80 22.32 4.04
C PRO A 412 -24.92 21.27 4.02
N PRO A 413 -26.00 21.47 4.80
CA PRO A 413 -27.17 20.61 4.72
C PRO A 413 -27.90 20.83 3.39
N TYR A 414 -27.99 19.78 2.57
CA TYR A 414 -28.96 19.77 1.47
C TYR A 414 -30.37 19.71 2.05
N GLN A 415 -31.22 20.65 1.64
CA GLN A 415 -32.63 20.65 1.98
C GLN A 415 -33.31 19.44 1.32
N HIS A 416 -33.95 18.58 2.12
CA HIS A 416 -35.03 17.77 1.62
C HIS A 416 -36.37 18.45 1.91
N SER A 417 -37.15 18.59 0.86
CA SER A 417 -38.55 19.00 0.86
C SER A 417 -39.36 18.23 1.90
N THR A 418 -40.27 18.95 2.56
CA THR A 418 -41.27 18.42 3.48
C THR A 418 -42.01 17.21 2.90
N CYS A 419 -42.05 16.11 3.65
CA CYS A 419 -43.11 15.11 3.54
C CYS A 419 -43.59 14.75 4.96
N SER A 420 -44.87 14.45 5.09
CA SER A 420 -45.62 14.44 6.35
C SER A 420 -45.21 13.32 7.31
N ALA A 421 -45.40 13.58 8.61
CA ALA A 421 -45.17 12.61 9.67
C ALA A 421 -46.14 11.40 9.62
N SER A 422 -45.60 10.21 9.84
CA SER A 422 -46.30 9.07 10.44
C SER A 422 -45.30 8.20 11.22
N GLU A 423 -45.81 7.48 12.21
CA GLU A 423 -45.05 6.89 13.33
C GLU A 423 -44.33 5.58 12.95
N LEU A 424 -43.18 5.29 13.58
CA LEU A 424 -42.55 3.96 13.62
C LEU A 424 -41.77 3.76 14.95
N PRO A 425 -41.70 2.53 15.51
CA PRO A 425 -41.38 2.30 16.92
C PRO A 425 -39.91 1.93 17.23
N ASN A 426 -39.58 1.90 18.52
CA ASN A 426 -38.24 1.62 19.09
C ASN A 426 -37.59 0.32 18.58
N GLN A 427 -36.64 0.43 17.64
CA GLN A 427 -35.87 -0.71 17.09
C GLN A 427 -34.69 -1.18 17.98
N SER A 428 -34.46 -0.58 19.15
CA SER A 428 -33.32 -0.92 20.01
C SER A 428 -33.52 -2.18 20.87
N HIS A 429 -34.74 -2.45 21.33
CA HIS A 429 -35.03 -3.60 22.21
C HIS A 429 -35.01 -4.93 21.46
N THR A 430 -35.58 -4.98 20.25
CA THR A 430 -35.67 -6.20 19.44
C THR A 430 -34.30 -6.77 19.04
N VAL A 431 -33.29 -5.91 18.85
CA VAL A 431 -31.91 -6.35 18.54
C VAL A 431 -31.24 -6.99 19.77
N VAL A 432 -31.51 -6.48 20.98
CA VAL A 432 -30.95 -7.03 22.22
C VAL A 432 -31.58 -8.38 22.55
N GLU A 433 -32.90 -8.52 22.38
CA GLU A 433 -33.60 -9.81 22.57
C GLU A 433 -33.15 -10.86 21.54
N ALA A 434 -32.98 -10.48 20.28
CA ALA A 434 -32.46 -11.37 19.23
C ALA A 434 -31.03 -11.86 19.53
N LEU A 435 -30.16 -10.98 20.03
CA LEU A 435 -28.81 -11.36 20.47
C LEU A 435 -28.82 -12.27 21.70
N SER A 436 -29.73 -12.02 22.66
CA SER A 436 -29.90 -12.89 23.83
C SER A 436 -30.28 -14.31 23.41
N GLY A 437 -31.26 -14.46 22.52
CA GLY A 437 -31.68 -15.76 21.99
C GLY A 437 -30.57 -16.51 21.23
N GLN A 438 -29.70 -15.81 20.50
CA GLN A 438 -28.53 -16.42 19.85
C GLN A 438 -27.48 -16.92 20.86
N VAL A 439 -27.21 -16.17 21.93
CA VAL A 439 -26.29 -16.59 22.99
C VAL A 439 -26.83 -17.81 23.75
N GLU A 440 -28.14 -17.85 24.00
CA GLU A 440 -28.79 -18.97 24.68
C GLU A 440 -28.79 -20.25 23.83
N SER A 441 -29.09 -20.11 22.52
CA SER A 441 -28.96 -21.21 21.55
C SER A 441 -27.53 -21.75 21.47
N LEU A 442 -26.52 -20.87 21.44
CA LEU A 442 -25.11 -21.28 21.47
C LEU A 442 -24.75 -22.04 22.75
N ARG A 443 -25.25 -21.62 23.92
CA ARG A 443 -25.05 -22.35 25.19
C ARG A 443 -25.65 -23.76 25.13
N SER A 444 -26.88 -23.91 24.62
CA SER A 444 -27.51 -25.23 24.45
C SER A 444 -26.72 -26.14 23.50
N THR A 445 -26.15 -25.60 22.43
CA THR A 445 -25.31 -26.42 21.52
C THR A 445 -23.98 -26.85 22.14
N ILE A 446 -23.37 -26.02 22.99
CA ILE A 446 -22.13 -26.38 23.71
C ILE A 446 -22.40 -27.51 24.70
N VAL A 447 -23.45 -27.40 25.53
CA VAL A 447 -23.82 -28.46 26.48
C VAL A 447 -24.09 -29.79 25.77
N LEU A 448 -24.78 -29.76 24.61
CA LEU A 448 -25.01 -30.97 23.81
C LEU A 448 -23.71 -31.55 23.22
N MET A 449 -22.71 -30.73 22.90
CA MET A 449 -21.40 -31.23 22.47
C MET A 449 -20.61 -31.83 23.64
N GLU A 450 -20.66 -31.23 24.83
CA GLU A 450 -20.03 -31.76 26.05
C GLU A 450 -20.63 -33.12 26.46
N GLU A 451 -21.96 -33.26 26.45
CA GLU A 451 -22.63 -34.55 26.68
C GLU A 451 -22.22 -35.62 25.66
N ARG A 452 -22.13 -35.26 24.37
CA ARG A 452 -21.70 -36.18 23.32
C ARG A 452 -20.22 -36.56 23.44
N LEU A 453 -19.35 -35.64 23.82
CA LEU A 453 -17.94 -35.92 24.08
C LEU A 453 -17.81 -36.91 25.25
N GLY A 454 -18.50 -36.65 26.36
CA GLY A 454 -18.51 -37.53 27.53
C GLY A 454 -19.21 -38.89 27.30
N MET A 455 -20.01 -39.06 26.24
CA MET A 455 -20.45 -40.39 25.79
C MET A 455 -19.35 -41.11 25.01
N VAL A 456 -18.68 -40.42 24.07
CA VAL A 456 -17.58 -40.99 23.27
C VAL A 456 -16.41 -41.40 24.16
N GLU A 457 -16.06 -40.60 25.18
CA GLU A 457 -15.02 -40.94 26.15
C GLU A 457 -15.33 -42.24 26.90
N ARG A 458 -16.58 -42.42 27.37
CA ARG A 458 -17.03 -43.67 28.02
C ARG A 458 -17.11 -44.86 27.06
N GLU A 459 -17.45 -44.67 25.80
CA GLU A 459 -17.35 -45.73 24.79
C GLU A 459 -15.88 -46.13 24.55
N LEU A 460 -14.96 -45.16 24.55
CA LEU A 460 -13.53 -45.41 24.41
C LEU A 460 -12.95 -46.18 25.62
N GLU A 461 -13.32 -45.81 26.84
CA GLU A 461 -12.92 -46.50 28.06
C GLU A 461 -13.40 -47.97 28.08
N ASN A 462 -14.65 -48.22 27.66
CA ASN A 462 -15.21 -49.58 27.54
C ASN A 462 -14.59 -50.42 26.41
N LEU A 463 -13.80 -49.82 25.51
CA LEU A 463 -13.06 -50.49 24.44
C LEU A 463 -11.60 -50.82 24.82
N ILE A 464 -11.15 -50.37 26.01
CA ILE A 464 -9.78 -50.52 26.51
C ILE A 464 -9.70 -51.57 27.66
N VAL A 465 -10.85 -52.12 28.07
CA VAL A 465 -11.02 -53.21 29.05
C VAL A 465 -11.38 -54.53 28.35
#